data_AF-A0A817QU45-F1
#
_entry.id   AF-A0A817QU45-F1
#
_cell.length_a   1.000
_cell.length_b   1.000
_cell.length_c   1.000
_cell.angle_alpha   90.00
_cell.angle_beta   90.00
_cell.angle_gamma   90.00
#
_symmetry.space_group_name_H-M   'P 1'
#
loop_
_entity.id
_entity.type
_entity.pdbx_description
1 polymer ?
#
loop_
_entity_poly.entity_id
_entity_poly.type
_entity_poly.pdbx_seq_one_letter_code
_entity_poly.pdbx_strand_id
1 'polypeptide(L)'
;MLLFIQQEHRRHLFKFRLWIESRVFPISSIRINSTQRKPVRFDSTDDEDERHNREKKIGYASECCCCTSTNGFTKLVHGANENLTLAINTFSQFDVIVFGDGIASSSHGDHANTQIIIQSLNNLGKLSFGYIDLGVTTKNLSILQMQTTVDDWQAMEIKGILWDDAGYDYGVTRSRQNTMISYCHSLNLGVMMNA
;
A
#
# COMPACT_ATOMS: atom_id res chain seq x y z
N MET A 1 18.96 28.55 -9.87
CA MET A 1 19.49 28.52 -8.49
C MET A 1 18.82 27.35 -7.78
N LEU A 2 19.41 26.16 -7.94
CA LEU A 2 18.94 24.93 -7.30
C LEU A 2 19.41 24.93 -5.85
N LEU A 3 18.51 24.69 -4.90
CA LEU A 3 18.87 24.24 -3.56
C LEU A 3 18.44 22.78 -3.43
N PHE A 4 19.43 21.90 -3.43
CA PHE A 4 19.31 20.51 -2.99
C PHE A 4 19.17 20.49 -1.46
N ILE A 5 18.18 19.78 -0.93
CA ILE A 5 18.26 19.21 0.41
C ILE A 5 18.13 17.70 0.25
N GLN A 6 19.29 17.06 0.16
CA GLN A 6 19.48 15.63 0.41
C GLN A 6 19.53 15.50 1.94
N GLN A 7 18.58 14.78 2.54
CA GLN A 7 18.74 14.28 3.90
C GLN A 7 18.77 12.75 3.85
N GLU A 8 20.00 12.23 3.85
CA GLU A 8 20.32 10.84 4.16
C GLU A 8 20.57 10.69 5.67
N HIS A 9 20.38 9.45 6.17
CA HIS A 9 20.57 8.90 7.53
C HIS A 9 19.26 8.78 8.35
N ARG A 10 18.80 7.60 8.82
CA ARG A 10 19.45 6.31 9.10
C ARG A 10 18.47 5.13 8.98
N ARG A 11 19.00 4.02 8.46
CA ARG A 11 18.65 2.60 8.70
C ARG A 11 17.55 2.33 9.73
N HIS A 12 16.34 2.04 9.25
CA HIS A 12 15.57 0.90 9.70
C HIS A 12 14.99 0.23 8.45
N LEU A 13 15.44 -1.00 8.19
CA LEU A 13 14.87 -1.86 7.16
C LEU A 13 13.41 -2.14 7.53
N PHE A 14 12.48 -1.38 6.96
CA PHE A 14 11.08 -1.81 6.92
C PHE A 14 11.00 -3.02 5.99
N LYS A 15 11.09 -4.22 6.57
CA LYS A 15 10.84 -5.47 5.86
C LYS A 15 9.33 -5.63 5.72
N PHE A 16 8.78 -5.14 4.62
CA PHE A 16 7.46 -5.56 4.18
C PHE A 16 7.51 -7.04 3.83
N ARG A 17 6.78 -7.88 4.58
CA ARG A 17 6.49 -9.26 4.16
C ARG A 17 5.23 -9.22 3.31
N LEU A 18 5.43 -9.04 2.01
CA LEU A 18 4.36 -9.11 1.02
C LEU A 18 3.83 -10.56 0.97
N TRP A 19 2.58 -10.77 1.38
CA TRP A 19 1.89 -12.05 1.22
C TRP A 19 0.97 -11.94 0.01
N ILE A 20 1.46 -12.38 -1.16
CA ILE A 20 0.64 -12.56 -2.37
C ILE A 20 0.41 -14.06 -2.50
N GLU A 21 -0.77 -14.55 -2.12
CA GLU A 21 -1.20 -15.88 -2.56
C GLU A 21 -1.61 -15.79 -4.03
N SER A 22 -0.72 -16.28 -4.90
CA SER A 22 -0.98 -16.48 -6.31
C SER A 22 -2.00 -17.60 -6.51
N ARG A 23 -3.18 -17.28 -7.05
CA ARG A 23 -4.04 -18.26 -7.74
C ARG A 23 -4.26 -17.85 -9.20
N VAL A 24 -3.58 -18.63 -10.06
CA VAL A 24 -3.88 -19.02 -11.45
C VAL A 24 -3.70 -17.99 -12.57
N PHE A 25 -2.49 -18.00 -13.16
CA PHE A 25 -2.27 -18.00 -14.62
C PHE A 25 -1.19 -19.06 -14.96
N PRO A 26 -1.32 -19.86 -16.04
CA PRO A 26 -0.55 -21.09 -16.19
C PRO A 26 0.75 -20.86 -16.96
N ILE A 27 1.92 -21.04 -16.33
CA ILE A 27 3.17 -21.34 -17.04
C ILE A 27 3.97 -22.37 -16.21
N SER A 28 4.50 -23.35 -16.95
CA SER A 28 5.15 -24.60 -16.59
C SER A 28 6.13 -24.58 -15.40
N SER A 29 5.96 -25.63 -14.59
CA SER A 29 6.87 -26.22 -13.60
C SER A 29 8.36 -25.84 -13.66
N ILE A 30 8.89 -25.36 -12.53
CA ILE A 30 10.31 -25.49 -12.18
C ILE A 30 10.39 -26.06 -10.75
N ARG A 31 10.92 -27.28 -10.65
CA ARG A 31 11.28 -28.00 -9.43
C ARG A 31 12.80 -27.89 -9.29
N ILE A 32 13.33 -27.45 -8.15
CA ILE A 32 14.77 -27.52 -7.87
C ILE A 32 14.99 -28.24 -6.54
N ASN A 33 15.45 -29.49 -6.65
CA ASN A 33 16.12 -30.23 -5.58
C ASN A 33 17.52 -29.65 -5.40
N SER A 34 17.92 -29.35 -4.17
CA SER A 34 19.30 -29.00 -3.84
C SER A 34 20.09 -30.27 -3.52
N THR A 35 20.91 -30.75 -4.45
CA THR A 35 22.12 -31.49 -4.07
C THR A 35 23.15 -31.54 -5.20
N GLN A 36 24.41 -31.33 -4.78
CA GLN A 36 25.68 -31.68 -5.43
C GLN A 36 26.34 -30.64 -6.35
N ARG A 37 27.59 -30.36 -5.95
CA ARG A 37 28.61 -29.47 -6.53
C ARG A 37 29.24 -30.12 -7.77
N LYS A 38 29.63 -29.30 -8.77
CA LYS A 38 30.98 -29.27 -9.40
C LYS A 38 31.04 -28.19 -10.51
N PRO A 39 32.22 -27.62 -10.80
CA PRO A 39 32.39 -26.47 -11.68
C PRO A 39 32.47 -26.92 -13.15
N VAL A 40 31.83 -26.18 -14.05
CA VAL A 40 31.97 -26.38 -15.51
C VAL A 40 32.32 -25.05 -16.16
N ARG A 41 33.29 -25.15 -17.07
CA ARG A 41 33.90 -24.14 -17.94
C ARG A 41 32.89 -23.14 -18.52
N PHE A 42 33.28 -21.86 -18.50
CA PHE A 42 32.62 -20.76 -19.20
C PHE A 42 32.95 -20.88 -20.70
N ASP A 43 31.95 -21.19 -21.51
CA ASP A 43 31.97 -20.94 -22.96
C ASP A 43 31.00 -19.79 -23.21
N SER A 44 31.48 -18.80 -23.95
CA SER A 44 30.90 -17.48 -24.11
C SER A 44 29.98 -17.44 -25.31
N THR A 45 28.68 -17.40 -25.06
CA THR A 45 27.64 -16.62 -25.75
C THR A 45 26.32 -17.12 -25.21
N ASP A 46 25.52 -16.23 -24.61
CA ASP A 46 24.06 -16.16 -24.72
C ASP A 46 23.52 -15.22 -23.64
N ASP A 47 23.17 -14.01 -24.08
CA ASP A 47 22.03 -13.21 -23.64
C ASP A 47 21.72 -13.11 -22.12
N GLU A 48 22.66 -12.57 -21.35
CA GLU A 48 22.33 -11.84 -20.13
C GLU A 48 22.10 -10.36 -20.48
N ASP A 49 20.86 -9.90 -20.44
CA ASP A 49 20.46 -8.60 -19.86
C ASP A 49 19.09 -8.14 -20.39
N GLU A 50 18.05 -8.28 -19.56
CA GLU A 50 17.00 -7.24 -19.37
C GLU A 50 15.89 -7.66 -18.38
N ARG A 51 16.24 -8.37 -17.29
CA ARG A 51 15.31 -8.47 -16.15
C ARG A 51 15.53 -7.29 -15.21
N HIS A 52 15.06 -6.12 -15.66
CA HIS A 52 15.11 -4.87 -14.89
C HIS A 52 14.38 -5.06 -13.56
N ASN A 53 15.15 -5.16 -12.48
CA ASN A 53 14.69 -5.17 -11.11
C ASN A 53 14.12 -3.77 -10.79
N ARG A 54 12.90 -3.46 -11.24
CA ARG A 54 12.25 -2.19 -10.90
C ARG A 54 11.88 -2.23 -9.43
N GLU A 55 12.68 -1.55 -8.61
CA GLU A 55 12.33 -1.26 -7.22
C GLU A 55 10.97 -0.56 -7.18
N LYS A 56 9.98 -1.21 -6.56
CA LYS A 56 8.66 -0.61 -6.39
C LYS A 56 8.76 0.53 -5.38
N LYS A 57 8.34 1.73 -5.78
CA LYS A 57 8.29 2.88 -4.87
C LYS A 57 6.94 2.90 -4.16
N ILE A 58 6.96 2.78 -2.83
CA ILE A 58 5.78 2.93 -1.99
C ILE A 58 5.75 4.37 -1.49
N GLY A 59 4.64 5.05 -1.73
CA GLY A 59 4.35 6.38 -1.18
C GLY A 59 3.27 6.27 -0.10
N TYR A 60 3.49 6.95 1.02
CA TYR A 60 2.49 7.09 2.07
C TYR A 60 1.87 8.47 1.97
N ALA A 61 0.56 8.53 1.73
CA ALA A 61 -0.18 9.78 1.74
C ALA A 61 -0.62 10.18 3.16
N SER A 62 -0.09 9.52 4.20
CA SER A 62 -0.20 9.92 5.61
C SER A 62 0.83 10.98 6.02
N GLU A 63 1.92 11.17 5.24
CA GLU A 63 2.99 12.14 5.56
C GLU A 63 2.71 13.56 5.06
N CYS A 64 1.52 13.83 4.51
CA CYS A 64 0.99 15.19 4.35
C CYS A 64 0.16 15.59 5.59
N CYS A 65 0.88 15.64 6.72
CA CYS A 65 0.64 16.44 7.93
C CYS A 65 -0.74 16.42 8.60
N CYS A 66 -0.78 15.77 9.76
CA CYS A 66 -1.55 16.15 10.96
C CYS A 66 -3.08 16.27 10.84
N CYS A 67 -3.74 15.28 11.45
CA CYS A 67 -5.07 15.41 12.04
C CYS A 67 -5.24 16.76 12.78
N THR A 68 -6.48 17.29 12.76
CA THR A 68 -7.06 18.42 13.54
C THR A 68 -7.40 19.74 12.83
N SER A 69 -7.78 19.75 11.55
CA SER A 69 -8.74 20.76 11.10
C SER A 69 -9.59 20.24 9.94
N THR A 70 -10.82 20.73 9.84
CA THR A 70 -11.85 20.42 8.84
C THR A 70 -11.48 20.79 7.39
N ASN A 71 -10.19 20.76 7.03
CA ASN A 71 -9.66 21.34 5.82
C ASN A 71 -8.71 20.37 5.09
N GLY A 72 -9.23 19.67 4.08
CA GLY A 72 -8.54 19.60 2.80
C GLY A 72 -7.27 18.74 2.69
N PHE A 73 -7.36 17.42 2.48
CA PHE A 73 -6.30 16.53 1.97
C PHE A 73 -5.64 17.10 0.71
N THR A 74 -6.39 17.80 -0.14
CA THR A 74 -5.86 18.48 -1.33
C THR A 74 -5.10 19.78 -1.02
N LYS A 75 -5.18 20.32 0.20
CA LYS A 75 -4.43 21.53 0.60
C LYS A 75 -2.97 21.21 0.94
N LEU A 76 -2.70 20.01 1.46
CA LEU A 76 -1.45 19.70 2.14
C LEU A 76 -0.46 18.86 1.31
N VAL A 77 -0.86 18.32 0.16
CA VAL A 77 0.06 17.64 -0.77
C VAL A 77 0.97 18.68 -1.43
N HIS A 78 2.18 18.89 -0.90
CA HIS A 78 3.19 19.80 -1.46
C HIS A 78 2.67 21.19 -1.87
N GLY A 79 1.77 21.79 -1.09
CA GLY A 79 1.19 23.10 -1.41
C GLY A 79 0.17 23.08 -2.55
N ALA A 80 -0.46 21.93 -2.82
CA ALA A 80 -1.47 21.79 -3.86
C ALA A 80 -2.67 22.73 -3.67
N ASN A 81 -2.99 23.16 -2.44
CA ASN A 81 -4.03 24.16 -2.18
C ASN A 81 -5.35 23.89 -2.95
N GLU A 82 -5.89 22.68 -2.85
CA GLU A 82 -7.08 22.21 -3.57
C GLU A 82 -6.87 21.87 -5.06
N ASN A 83 -5.63 21.90 -5.56
CA ASN A 83 -5.31 21.50 -6.92
C ASN A 83 -5.16 19.97 -7.06
N LEU A 84 -6.25 19.32 -7.47
CA LEU A 84 -6.30 17.88 -7.73
C LEU A 84 -5.23 17.42 -8.73
N THR A 85 -4.97 18.18 -9.79
CA THR A 85 -3.95 17.82 -10.80
C THR A 85 -2.56 17.74 -10.20
N LEU A 86 -2.19 18.71 -9.34
CA LEU A 86 -0.90 18.69 -8.68
C LEU A 86 -0.77 17.51 -7.70
N ALA A 87 -1.84 17.19 -6.96
CA ALA A 87 -1.88 16.03 -6.08
C ALA A 87 -1.71 14.72 -6.86
N ILE A 88 -2.46 14.53 -7.95
CA ILE A 88 -2.35 13.35 -8.82
C ILE A 88 -0.94 13.22 -9.38
N ASN A 89 -0.37 14.30 -9.93
CA ASN A 89 0.99 14.28 -10.47
C ASN A 89 2.02 13.91 -9.39
N THR A 90 1.86 14.44 -8.18
CA THR A 90 2.72 14.10 -7.04
C THR A 90 2.66 12.61 -6.73
N PHE A 91 1.45 12.06 -6.56
CA PHE A 91 1.27 10.64 -6.22
C PHE A 91 1.62 9.68 -7.36
N SER A 92 1.51 10.11 -8.62
CA SER A 92 1.81 9.29 -9.80
C SER A 92 3.27 8.82 -9.88
N GLN A 93 4.16 9.43 -9.09
CA GLN A 93 5.56 9.06 -9.00
C GLN A 93 5.78 7.73 -8.24
N PHE A 94 4.79 7.28 -7.48
CA PHE A 94 4.82 6.04 -6.72
C PHE A 94 4.06 4.94 -7.45
N ASP A 95 4.37 3.68 -7.14
CA ASP A 95 3.67 2.51 -7.68
C ASP A 95 2.53 2.07 -6.77
N VAL A 96 2.72 2.23 -5.46
CA VAL A 96 1.74 1.94 -4.41
C VAL A 96 1.55 3.19 -3.57
N ILE A 97 0.31 3.59 -3.34
CA ILE A 97 -0.06 4.78 -2.56
C ILE A 97 -1.00 4.34 -1.45
N VAL A 98 -0.66 4.64 -0.19
CA VAL A 98 -1.54 4.37 0.96
C VAL A 98 -2.20 5.66 1.42
N PHE A 99 -3.53 5.70 1.45
CA PHE A 99 -4.32 6.83 1.94
C PHE A 99 -4.62 6.70 3.42
N GLY A 100 -4.53 7.82 4.13
CA GLY A 100 -4.65 7.87 5.59
C GLY A 100 -6.05 7.58 6.12
N ASP A 101 -6.11 7.42 7.44
CA ASP A 101 -7.31 7.08 8.18
C ASP A 101 -8.47 8.11 8.04
N GLY A 102 -9.71 7.63 8.17
CA GLY A 102 -10.92 8.46 8.27
C GLY A 102 -11.43 9.10 6.97
N ILE A 103 -10.55 9.30 5.97
CA ILE A 103 -10.91 9.95 4.70
C ILE A 103 -11.86 9.14 3.81
N ALA A 104 -11.94 7.83 4.07
CA ALA A 104 -12.90 6.93 3.42
C ALA A 104 -14.36 7.26 3.75
N SER A 105 -14.62 7.84 4.92
CA SER A 105 -15.99 8.21 5.32
C SER A 105 -16.55 9.28 4.39
N SER A 106 -17.77 9.10 3.90
CA SER A 106 -18.47 10.10 3.08
C SER A 106 -18.70 11.44 3.80
N SER A 107 -18.64 11.45 5.13
CA SER A 107 -18.74 12.67 5.94
C SER A 107 -17.44 13.47 5.98
N HIS A 108 -16.33 12.92 5.50
CA HIS A 108 -15.04 13.61 5.47
C HIS A 108 -15.04 14.67 4.35
N GLY A 109 -14.62 15.90 4.64
CA GLY A 109 -14.63 17.01 3.67
C GLY A 109 -13.84 16.73 2.38
N ASP A 110 -12.87 15.82 2.45
CA ASP A 110 -12.04 15.40 1.31
C ASP A 110 -12.41 14.09 0.65
N HIS A 111 -13.50 13.45 1.08
CA HIS A 111 -13.91 12.17 0.53
C HIS A 111 -14.01 12.23 -1.01
N ALA A 112 -14.76 13.20 -1.53
CA ALA A 112 -14.97 13.37 -2.97
C ALA A 112 -13.66 13.64 -3.74
N ASN A 113 -12.80 14.51 -3.19
CA ASN A 113 -11.50 14.81 -3.79
C ASN A 113 -10.59 13.57 -3.83
N THR A 114 -10.59 12.81 -2.75
CA THR A 114 -9.77 11.59 -2.62
C THR A 114 -10.24 10.52 -3.59
N GLN A 115 -11.56 10.36 -3.76
CA GLN A 115 -12.12 9.45 -4.75
C GLN A 115 -11.66 9.81 -6.18
N ILE A 116 -11.67 11.10 -6.54
CA ILE A 116 -11.17 11.56 -7.86
C ILE A 116 -9.68 11.24 -8.03
N ILE A 117 -8.87 11.44 -6.98
CA ILE A 117 -7.44 11.11 -7.01
C ILE A 117 -7.23 9.61 -7.18
N ILE A 118 -7.94 8.76 -6.41
CA ILE A 118 -7.83 7.30 -6.50
C ILE A 118 -8.18 6.81 -7.90
N GLN A 119 -9.30 7.27 -8.46
CA GLN A 119 -9.72 6.91 -9.81
C GLN A 119 -8.68 7.32 -10.86
N SER A 120 -8.14 8.53 -10.73
CA SER A 120 -7.10 9.03 -11.63
C SER A 120 -5.81 8.20 -11.55
N LEU A 121 -5.38 7.83 -10.34
CA LEU A 121 -4.21 6.98 -10.11
C LEU A 121 -4.43 5.55 -10.62
N ASN A 122 -5.63 5.00 -10.43
CA ASN A 122 -6.01 3.70 -10.96
C ASN A 122 -5.93 3.69 -12.51
N ASN A 123 -6.40 4.74 -13.17
CA ASN A 123 -6.31 4.90 -14.63
C ASN A 123 -4.86 5.00 -15.14
N LEU A 124 -3.94 5.49 -14.29
CA LEU A 124 -2.50 5.50 -14.55
C LEU A 124 -1.80 4.18 -14.21
N GLY A 125 -2.56 3.13 -13.85
CA GLY A 125 -2.03 1.82 -13.48
C GLY A 125 -1.37 1.77 -12.09
N LYS A 126 -1.65 2.75 -11.22
CA LYS A 126 -1.12 2.81 -9.86
C LYS A 126 -2.00 2.03 -8.89
N LEU A 127 -1.42 1.55 -7.80
CA LEU A 127 -2.13 0.78 -6.78
C LEU A 127 -2.43 1.65 -5.56
N SER A 128 -3.71 1.98 -5.38
CA SER A 128 -4.19 2.73 -4.21
C SER A 128 -4.61 1.78 -3.09
N PHE A 129 -4.18 2.05 -1.86
CA PHE A 129 -4.53 1.28 -0.67
C PHE A 129 -5.15 2.18 0.41
N GLY A 130 -6.13 1.66 1.13
CA GLY A 130 -6.72 2.32 2.29
C GLY A 130 -6.03 1.89 3.59
N TYR A 131 -5.80 2.82 4.51
CA TYR A 131 -5.33 2.54 5.85
C TYR A 131 -6.49 2.15 6.77
N ILE A 132 -6.31 1.10 7.58
CA ILE A 132 -7.18 0.78 8.72
C ILE A 132 -6.33 0.20 9.88
N ASP A 133 -6.61 0.66 11.11
CA ASP A 133 -6.03 0.11 12.34
C ASP A 133 -6.66 -1.26 12.68
N LEU A 134 -5.82 -2.29 12.86
CA LEU A 134 -6.24 -3.62 13.30
C LEU A 134 -6.03 -3.84 14.80
N GLY A 135 -5.26 -2.97 15.46
CA GLY A 135 -4.82 -3.12 16.84
C GLY A 135 -5.96 -3.21 17.86
N VAL A 136 -5.71 -3.95 18.94
CA VAL A 136 -6.62 -4.08 20.09
C VAL A 136 -6.21 -3.12 21.22
N THR A 137 -4.91 -2.84 21.34
CA THR A 137 -4.38 -1.88 22.32
C THR A 137 -4.31 -0.44 21.80
N THR A 138 -4.70 -0.22 20.53
CA THR A 138 -4.75 1.10 19.86
C THR A 138 -6.20 1.55 19.72
N LYS A 139 -6.78 1.57 18.52
CA LYS A 139 -8.18 1.99 18.33
C LYS A 139 -9.20 0.97 18.77
N ASN A 140 -8.83 -0.31 18.78
CA ASN A 140 -9.70 -1.41 19.17
C ASN A 140 -11.05 -1.42 18.44
N LEU A 141 -11.02 -1.18 17.13
CA LEU A 141 -12.23 -1.19 16.32
C LEU A 141 -12.92 -2.56 16.39
N SER A 142 -14.24 -2.57 16.48
CA SER A 142 -15.01 -3.81 16.31
C SER A 142 -14.83 -4.37 14.90
N ILE A 143 -15.04 -5.68 14.72
CA ILE A 143 -15.00 -6.31 13.38
C ILE A 143 -15.95 -5.57 12.42
N LEU A 144 -17.16 -5.23 12.88
CA LEU A 144 -18.14 -4.52 12.07
C LEU A 144 -17.66 -3.13 11.64
N GLN A 145 -17.08 -2.35 12.55
CA GLN A 145 -16.53 -1.03 12.19
C GLN A 145 -15.43 -1.14 11.14
N MET A 146 -14.52 -2.11 11.29
CA MET A 146 -13.48 -2.34 10.29
C MET A 146 -14.06 -2.77 8.95
N GLN A 147 -15.07 -3.66 8.93
CA GLN A 147 -15.77 -4.06 7.71
C GLN A 147 -16.42 -2.87 7.01
N THR A 148 -17.13 -2.01 7.76
CA THR A 148 -17.71 -0.77 7.21
C THR A 148 -16.64 0.12 6.59
N THR A 149 -15.50 0.32 7.25
CA THR A 149 -14.41 1.13 6.67
C THR A 149 -13.78 0.47 5.44
N VAL A 150 -13.70 -0.87 5.38
CA VAL A 150 -13.28 -1.59 4.16
C VAL A 150 -14.27 -1.36 3.03
N ASP A 151 -15.58 -1.39 3.30
CA ASP A 151 -16.62 -1.16 2.31
C ASP A 151 -16.58 0.28 1.78
N ASP A 152 -16.39 1.26 2.67
CA ASP A 152 -16.22 2.68 2.30
C ASP A 152 -15.01 2.86 1.37
N TRP A 153 -13.89 2.23 1.70
CA TRP A 153 -12.71 2.22 0.83
C TRP A 153 -13.00 1.54 -0.51
N GLN A 154 -13.65 0.37 -0.50
CA GLN A 154 -13.99 -0.40 -1.69
C GLN A 154 -14.88 0.41 -2.65
N ALA A 155 -15.82 1.20 -2.13
CA ALA A 155 -16.67 2.10 -2.91
C ALA A 155 -15.87 3.22 -3.61
N MET A 156 -14.67 3.54 -3.12
CA MET A 156 -13.72 4.47 -3.77
C MET A 156 -12.77 3.76 -4.75
N GLU A 157 -12.97 2.46 -4.99
CA GLU A 157 -12.21 1.62 -5.96
C GLU A 157 -10.72 1.43 -5.63
N ILE A 158 -10.35 1.44 -4.35
CA ILE A 158 -9.00 1.04 -3.92
C ILE A 158 -8.66 -0.39 -4.37
N LYS A 159 -7.36 -0.71 -4.39
CA LYS A 159 -6.83 -2.03 -4.75
C LYS A 159 -6.49 -2.90 -3.55
N GLY A 160 -6.45 -2.34 -2.34
CA GLY A 160 -6.25 -3.13 -1.14
C GLY A 160 -6.24 -2.33 0.16
N ILE A 161 -6.11 -3.04 1.28
CA ILE A 161 -6.07 -2.45 2.62
C ILE A 161 -4.69 -2.68 3.23
N LEU A 162 -4.14 -1.62 3.84
CA LEU A 162 -3.05 -1.72 4.80
C LEU A 162 -3.66 -1.82 6.20
N TRP A 163 -3.56 -2.99 6.81
CA TRP A 163 -3.87 -3.21 8.22
C TRP A 163 -2.67 -2.82 9.08
N ASP A 164 -2.77 -1.69 9.76
CA ASP A 164 -1.73 -1.24 10.69
C ASP A 164 -1.94 -1.81 12.09
N ASP A 165 -0.90 -1.77 12.92
CA ASP A 165 -0.89 -2.33 14.28
C ASP A 165 -1.41 -3.78 14.33
N ALA A 166 -1.10 -4.57 13.30
CA ALA A 166 -1.58 -5.93 13.11
C ALA A 166 -0.81 -6.96 13.97
N GLY A 167 0.20 -6.53 14.71
CA GLY A 167 1.08 -7.38 15.51
C GLY A 167 0.43 -7.96 16.77
N TYR A 168 0.98 -9.08 17.26
CA TYR A 168 0.51 -9.68 18.52
C TYR A 168 0.80 -8.78 19.73
N ASP A 169 1.83 -7.96 19.64
CA ASP A 169 2.21 -6.91 20.60
C ASP A 169 1.16 -5.79 20.71
N TYR A 170 0.32 -5.62 19.70
CA TYR A 170 -0.87 -4.76 19.73
C TYR A 170 -2.14 -5.47 20.20
N GLY A 171 -1.99 -6.65 20.82
CA GLY A 171 -3.11 -7.48 21.29
C GLY A 171 -3.91 -8.16 20.18
N VAL A 172 -3.46 -8.09 18.92
CA VAL A 172 -4.16 -8.70 17.79
C VAL A 172 -4.00 -10.21 17.82
N THR A 173 -5.11 -10.94 17.71
CA THR A 173 -5.09 -12.41 17.62
C THR A 173 -4.98 -12.87 16.16
N ARG A 174 -4.51 -14.11 15.94
CA ARG A 174 -4.55 -14.75 14.62
C ARG A 174 -5.97 -14.81 14.06
N SER A 175 -6.96 -15.02 14.93
CA SER A 175 -8.37 -15.04 14.54
C SER A 175 -8.80 -13.68 13.98
N ARG A 176 -8.47 -12.57 14.66
CA ARG A 176 -8.76 -11.20 14.19
C ARG A 176 -8.08 -10.89 12.86
N GLN A 177 -6.80 -11.25 12.70
CA GLN A 177 -6.09 -11.14 11.41
C GLN A 177 -6.80 -11.91 10.30
N ASN A 178 -7.06 -13.20 10.51
CA ASN A 178 -7.66 -14.06 9.49
C ASN A 178 -9.08 -13.61 9.11
N THR A 179 -9.87 -13.15 10.07
CA THR A 179 -11.21 -12.59 9.83
C THR A 179 -11.14 -11.42 8.86
N MET A 180 -10.24 -10.46 9.10
CA MET A 180 -10.15 -9.27 8.26
C MET A 180 -9.45 -9.53 6.91
N ILE A 181 -8.44 -10.41 6.86
CA ILE A 181 -7.86 -10.87 5.58
C ILE A 181 -8.93 -11.52 4.70
N SER A 182 -9.69 -12.45 5.28
CA SER A 182 -10.73 -13.19 4.55
C SER A 182 -11.81 -12.23 4.05
N TYR A 183 -12.16 -11.22 4.84
CA TYR A 183 -13.11 -10.19 4.42
C TYR A 183 -12.60 -9.40 3.21
N CYS A 184 -11.37 -8.87 3.25
CA CYS A 184 -10.77 -8.16 2.12
C CYS A 184 -10.71 -9.04 0.86
N HIS A 185 -10.30 -10.30 0.99
CA HIS A 185 -10.23 -11.23 -0.13
C HIS A 185 -11.61 -11.55 -0.72
N SER A 186 -12.66 -11.60 0.10
CA SER A 186 -14.04 -11.79 -0.40
C SER A 186 -14.52 -10.63 -1.29
N LEU A 187 -13.89 -9.46 -1.16
CA LEU A 187 -14.13 -8.26 -1.96
C LEU A 187 -13.08 -8.09 -3.09
N ASN A 188 -12.24 -9.09 -3.34
CA ASN A 188 -11.11 -9.03 -4.28
C ASN A 188 -10.09 -7.90 -3.99
N LEU A 189 -9.94 -7.51 -2.72
CA LEU A 189 -8.96 -6.52 -2.29
C LEU A 189 -7.65 -7.19 -1.87
N GLY A 190 -6.52 -6.58 -2.24
CA GLY A 190 -5.21 -6.95 -1.72
C GLY A 190 -5.06 -6.59 -0.24
N VAL A 191 -4.10 -7.23 0.44
CA VAL A 191 -3.84 -7.01 1.86
C VAL A 191 -2.35 -6.77 2.11
N MET A 192 -2.05 -5.72 2.87
CA MET A 192 -0.77 -5.50 3.51
C MET A 192 -0.98 -5.45 5.03
N MET A 193 -0.04 -6.00 5.79
CA MET A 193 -0.05 -5.94 7.25
C MET A 193 1.22 -5.28 7.74
N ASN A 194 1.06 -4.28 8.60
CA ASN A 194 2.14 -3.66 9.35
C ASN A 194 1.97 -4.01 10.83
N ALA A 195 3.07 -4.36 11.48
CA ALA A 195 3.13 -4.85 12.84
C ALA A 195 4.46 -4.40 13.45
#